data_AF-A0A7R9TYI4-F1
#
_entry.id   AF-A0A7R9TYI4-F1
#
_cell.length_a   1.000
_cell.length_b   1.000
_cell.length_c   1.000
_cell.angle_alpha   90.00
_cell.angle_beta   90.00
_cell.angle_gamma   90.00
#
_symmetry.space_group_name_H-M   'P 1'
#
loop_
_entity.id
_entity.type
_entity.pdbx_description
1 polymer ?
#
loop_
_entity_poly.entity_id
_entity_poly.type
_entity_poly.pdbx_seq_one_letter_code
_entity_poly.pdbx_strand_id
1 'polypeptide(L)'
;APAAATRRAATRLDPPPRPPAMPRILPPVAVVDTPEVSITEFAGNGSSGQSAISIARVVARGGWAEPWQTPEFDEWVVVTKGEVHIEHGHGATVKVVAGQGVYLAKGERVRWVFPEGDDGCEYVPICLPGFTPDNVHREDDPKVSPPIHDKHVCVYHMAQTHEWEKAKASETRAYYPPTYATDGFVHCTADPKYLLTIGNHFYKDTRDPNDPETPSKWTLLKMTRQSIEAKKLDLKFEPPAPVGDAKTMDDGELGNEWFPHLYAGIPTDGGVVVEQFEITRDADGSFTGIVGM
;
A
#
# COMPACT_ATOMS: atom_id res chain seq x y z
N ALA A 1 22.30 41.26 40.03
CA ALA A 1 23.16 40.17 39.52
C ALA A 1 22.29 38.96 39.22
N PRO A 2 22.21 38.47 37.98
CA PRO A 2 21.35 37.35 37.65
C PRO A 2 22.05 36.02 37.97
N ALA A 3 21.31 35.06 38.51
CA ALA A 3 21.78 33.71 38.76
C ALA A 3 21.82 32.92 37.44
N ALA A 4 23.01 32.45 37.07
CA ALA A 4 23.21 31.59 35.90
C ALA A 4 22.69 30.18 36.19
N ALA A 5 21.64 29.77 35.47
CA ALA A 5 21.17 28.38 35.46
C ALA A 5 22.11 27.54 34.59
N THR A 6 22.93 26.68 35.21
CA THR A 6 23.72 25.66 34.51
C THR A 6 22.80 24.57 33.96
N ARG A 7 22.60 24.54 32.64
CA ARG A 7 22.06 23.37 31.92
C ARG A 7 23.04 22.21 32.09
N ARG A 8 22.63 21.14 32.77
CA ARG A 8 23.32 19.85 32.67
C ARG A 8 23.17 19.34 31.25
N ALA A 9 24.30 19.19 30.55
CA ALA A 9 24.34 18.48 29.27
C ALA A 9 23.85 17.04 29.51
N ALA A 10 22.80 16.64 28.80
CA ALA A 10 22.40 15.25 28.74
C ALA A 10 23.56 14.46 28.11
N THR A 11 24.15 13.54 28.86
CA THR A 11 25.09 12.55 28.34
C THR A 11 24.38 11.78 27.24
N ARG A 12 24.79 12.02 25.98
CA ARG A 12 24.44 11.15 24.87
C ARG A 12 24.98 9.77 25.23
N LEU A 13 24.09 8.83 25.49
CA LEU A 13 24.43 7.42 25.53
C LEU A 13 24.95 7.07 24.13
N ASP A 14 26.17 6.57 24.05
CA ASP A 14 26.68 6.04 22.79
C ASP A 14 25.71 4.98 22.27
N PRO A 15 25.38 4.98 20.96
CA PRO A 15 24.57 3.92 20.39
C PRO A 15 25.27 2.57 20.63
N PRO A 16 24.51 1.49 20.85
CA PRO A 16 25.09 0.17 21.07
C PRO A 16 26.05 -0.18 19.92
N PRO A 17 27.16 -0.89 20.21
CA PRO A 17 28.13 -1.24 19.19
C PRO A 17 27.44 -1.99 18.06
N ARG A 18 27.57 -1.47 16.83
CA ARG A 18 27.07 -2.15 15.63
C ARG A 18 27.70 -3.55 15.60
N PRO A 19 26.92 -4.63 15.44
CA PRO A 19 27.48 -5.96 15.29
C PRO A 19 28.47 -5.96 14.12
N PRO A 20 29.57 -6.74 14.21
CA PRO A 20 30.63 -6.70 13.21
C PRO A 20 30.08 -6.99 11.81
N ALA A 21 30.38 -6.08 10.89
CA ALA A 21 30.00 -6.14 9.48
C ALA A 21 30.89 -7.14 8.73
N MET A 22 30.51 -8.42 8.78
CA MET A 22 31.08 -9.47 7.94
C MET A 22 29.96 -10.22 7.22
N PRO A 23 30.14 -10.62 5.95
CA PRO A 23 29.20 -11.50 5.26
C PRO A 23 28.98 -12.79 6.06
N ARG A 24 27.73 -13.26 6.09
CA ARG A 24 27.34 -14.51 6.75
C ARG A 24 26.56 -15.37 5.77
N ILE A 25 26.80 -16.67 5.80
CA ILE A 25 25.96 -17.65 5.11
C ILE A 25 24.67 -17.78 5.92
N LEU A 26 23.52 -17.69 5.24
CA LEU A 26 22.23 -18.03 5.82
C LEU A 26 21.91 -19.49 5.46
N PRO A 27 21.97 -20.44 6.41
CA PRO A 27 21.66 -21.83 6.12
C PRO A 27 20.17 -21.97 5.81
N PRO A 28 19.79 -22.70 4.74
CA PRO A 28 18.38 -22.93 4.40
C PRO A 28 17.68 -23.79 5.47
N VAL A 29 16.41 -23.48 5.71
CA VAL A 29 15.54 -24.24 6.63
C VAL A 29 14.31 -24.70 5.86
N ALA A 30 14.02 -26.01 5.87
CA ALA A 30 12.75 -26.52 5.38
C ALA A 30 11.64 -26.14 6.37
N VAL A 31 10.70 -25.28 5.94
CA VAL A 31 9.62 -24.74 6.79
C VAL A 31 8.27 -25.37 6.47
N VAL A 32 8.09 -25.90 5.25
CA VAL A 32 6.91 -26.65 4.82
C VAL A 32 7.34 -27.82 3.95
N ASP A 33 6.75 -28.99 4.16
CA ASP A 33 6.95 -30.18 3.35
C ASP A 33 5.63 -30.98 3.30
N THR A 34 4.83 -30.78 2.24
CA THR A 34 3.57 -31.49 1.97
C THR A 34 3.60 -32.14 0.58
N PRO A 35 2.64 -33.03 0.25
CA PRO A 35 2.54 -33.59 -1.10
C PRO A 35 2.41 -32.55 -2.21
N GLU A 36 1.72 -31.43 -1.94
CA GLU A 36 1.43 -30.37 -2.89
C GLU A 36 2.56 -29.34 -2.98
N VAL A 37 3.23 -29.02 -1.87
CA VAL A 37 4.20 -27.93 -1.83
C VAL A 37 5.32 -28.19 -0.82
N SER A 38 6.54 -27.82 -1.20
CA SER A 38 7.69 -27.76 -0.29
C SER A 38 8.28 -26.35 -0.31
N ILE A 39 8.62 -25.84 0.87
CA ILE A 39 9.16 -24.48 1.06
C ILE A 39 10.45 -24.57 1.86
N THR A 40 11.52 -24.07 1.26
CA THR A 40 12.81 -23.88 1.92
C THR A 40 13.07 -22.38 2.09
N GLU A 41 13.07 -21.90 3.33
CA GLU A 41 13.33 -20.49 3.65
C GLU A 41 14.84 -20.27 3.84
N PHE A 42 15.38 -19.20 3.23
CA PHE A 42 16.78 -18.77 3.38
C PHE A 42 16.93 -17.59 4.33
N ALA A 43 15.94 -16.69 4.35
CA ALA A 43 15.88 -15.57 5.27
C ALA A 43 14.43 -15.36 5.68
N GLY A 44 14.17 -15.06 6.95
CA GLY A 44 12.81 -14.83 7.45
C GLY A 44 12.61 -15.30 8.88
N ASN A 45 11.38 -15.21 9.36
CA ASN A 45 11.02 -15.53 10.74
C ASN A 45 11.23 -17.02 11.07
N GLY A 46 11.00 -17.92 10.11
CA GLY A 46 11.14 -19.37 10.30
C GLY A 46 12.58 -19.88 10.21
N SER A 47 13.52 -19.05 9.75
CA SER A 47 14.91 -19.43 9.47
C SER A 47 15.91 -18.50 10.16
N SER A 48 16.30 -17.40 9.51
CA SER A 48 17.35 -16.49 9.98
C SER A 48 16.92 -15.54 11.10
N GLY A 49 15.64 -15.53 11.47
CA GLY A 49 15.05 -14.61 12.44
C GLY A 49 14.91 -13.16 11.95
N GLN A 50 15.03 -12.94 10.64
CA GLN A 50 14.92 -11.60 10.05
C GLN A 50 13.47 -11.28 9.72
N SER A 51 12.78 -10.53 10.58
CA SER A 51 11.37 -10.16 10.36
C SER A 51 11.14 -9.16 9.23
N ALA A 52 12.19 -8.43 8.81
CA ALA A 52 12.08 -7.40 7.77
C ALA A 52 11.90 -7.97 6.35
N ILE A 53 12.24 -9.25 6.14
CA ILE A 53 12.20 -9.88 4.81
C ILE A 53 12.00 -11.38 4.95
N SER A 54 11.22 -11.99 4.05
CA SER A 54 11.24 -13.44 3.84
C SER A 54 11.74 -13.73 2.43
N ILE A 55 12.66 -14.67 2.29
CA ILE A 55 13.18 -15.17 1.00
C ILE A 55 13.13 -16.69 1.07
N ALA A 56 12.37 -17.31 0.17
CA ALA A 56 12.26 -18.75 0.11
C ALA A 56 12.48 -19.29 -1.30
N ARG A 57 12.71 -20.60 -1.41
CA ARG A 57 12.44 -21.36 -2.63
C ARG A 57 11.21 -22.20 -2.37
N VAL A 58 10.23 -22.08 -3.27
CA VAL A 58 9.01 -22.87 -3.25
C VAL A 58 9.01 -23.82 -4.44
N VAL A 59 8.65 -25.07 -4.20
CA VAL A 59 8.37 -26.07 -5.25
C VAL A 59 6.94 -26.55 -5.03
N ALA A 60 6.04 -26.06 -5.87
CA ALA A 60 4.62 -26.42 -5.88
C ALA A 60 4.32 -27.42 -7.00
N ARG A 61 3.51 -28.44 -6.72
CA ARG A 61 2.97 -29.39 -7.71
C ARG A 61 1.82 -28.75 -8.49
N GLY A 62 1.48 -29.31 -9.64
CA GLY A 62 0.32 -28.89 -10.42
C GLY A 62 -0.99 -29.48 -9.90
N GLY A 63 -2.10 -28.92 -10.35
CA GLY A 63 -3.45 -29.44 -10.11
C GLY A 63 -4.11 -28.98 -8.81
N TRP A 64 -3.66 -27.86 -8.22
CA TRP A 64 -4.26 -27.31 -7.01
C TRP A 64 -4.17 -25.78 -6.98
N ALA A 65 -4.85 -25.18 -6.01
CA ALA A 65 -4.82 -23.75 -5.77
C ALA A 65 -4.73 -23.48 -4.28
N GLU A 66 -3.96 -22.46 -3.92
CA GLU A 66 -3.97 -21.91 -2.57
C GLU A 66 -5.38 -21.35 -2.24
N PRO A 67 -5.70 -21.20 -0.95
CA PRO A 67 -6.77 -20.32 -0.52
C PRO A 67 -6.56 -18.89 -1.03
N TRP A 68 -7.65 -18.12 -1.13
CA TRP A 68 -7.55 -16.67 -1.30
C TRP A 68 -6.78 -16.07 -0.12
N GLN A 69 -5.99 -15.03 -0.38
CA GLN A 69 -5.17 -14.36 0.62
C GLN A 69 -5.12 -12.86 0.36
N THR A 70 -4.94 -12.07 1.42
CA THR A 70 -4.76 -10.61 1.34
C THR A 70 -3.54 -10.20 2.18
N PRO A 71 -2.32 -10.32 1.64
CA PRO A 71 -1.11 -10.12 2.44
C PRO A 71 -0.92 -8.70 2.97
N GLU A 72 -0.37 -8.58 4.19
CA GLU A 72 0.14 -7.31 4.77
C GLU A 72 1.57 -6.97 4.32
N PHE A 73 2.07 -7.67 3.30
CA PHE A 73 3.39 -7.47 2.73
C PHE A 73 3.31 -7.34 1.21
N ASP A 74 4.29 -6.63 0.67
CA ASP A 74 4.59 -6.70 -0.76
C ASP A 74 5.30 -8.02 -1.06
N GLU A 75 4.97 -8.62 -2.20
CA GLU A 75 5.58 -9.87 -2.64
C GLU A 75 6.14 -9.74 -4.06
N TRP A 76 7.44 -9.97 -4.21
CA TRP A 76 8.08 -10.15 -5.51
C TRP A 76 8.38 -11.62 -5.69
N VAL A 77 7.94 -12.16 -6.82
CA VAL A 77 8.15 -13.57 -7.14
C VAL A 77 8.88 -13.70 -8.46
N VAL A 78 9.93 -14.52 -8.48
CA VAL A 78 10.60 -14.94 -9.72
C VAL A 78 10.28 -16.42 -9.96
N VAL A 79 9.60 -16.71 -11.06
CA VAL A 79 9.33 -18.10 -11.47
C VAL A 79 10.55 -18.65 -12.20
N THR A 80 11.08 -19.76 -11.71
CA THR A 80 12.30 -20.40 -12.22
C THR A 80 12.02 -21.64 -13.06
N LYS A 81 10.86 -22.29 -12.85
CA LYS A 81 10.39 -23.44 -13.64
C LYS A 81 8.86 -23.48 -13.62
N GLY A 82 8.27 -23.95 -14.72
CA GLY A 82 6.82 -24.15 -14.83
C GLY A 82 6.06 -22.84 -14.93
N GLU A 83 4.83 -22.82 -14.41
CA GLU A 83 3.96 -21.65 -14.44
C GLU A 83 2.99 -21.60 -13.26
N VAL A 84 2.51 -20.39 -12.98
CA VAL A 84 1.46 -20.13 -12.01
C VAL A 84 0.48 -19.10 -12.56
N HIS A 85 -0.79 -19.26 -12.21
CA HIS A 85 -1.87 -18.34 -12.55
C HIS A 85 -2.29 -17.58 -11.28
N ILE A 86 -2.21 -16.26 -11.32
CA ILE A 86 -2.63 -15.39 -10.22
C ILE A 86 -4.04 -14.87 -10.53
N GLU A 87 -5.02 -15.33 -9.78
CA GLU A 87 -6.38 -14.79 -9.81
C GLU A 87 -6.46 -13.58 -8.86
N HIS A 88 -7.23 -12.56 -9.25
CA HIS A 88 -7.50 -11.37 -8.46
C HIS A 88 -8.87 -10.77 -8.85
N GLY A 89 -9.45 -9.92 -8.00
CA GLY A 89 -10.83 -9.42 -8.16
C GLY A 89 -11.02 -8.34 -9.23
N HIS A 90 -9.95 -7.86 -9.85
CA HIS A 90 -9.93 -6.59 -10.58
C HIS A 90 -9.50 -6.70 -12.05
N GLY A 91 -9.54 -7.89 -12.64
CA GLY A 91 -9.08 -8.08 -14.01
C GLY A 91 -9.06 -9.52 -14.47
N ALA A 92 -8.31 -9.76 -15.54
CA ALA A 92 -8.04 -11.11 -16.04
C ALA A 92 -6.92 -11.77 -15.22
N THR A 93 -7.02 -13.09 -15.05
CA THR A 93 -5.97 -13.91 -14.42
C THR A 93 -4.60 -13.66 -15.07
N VAL A 94 -3.59 -13.42 -14.23
CA VAL A 94 -2.22 -13.16 -14.66
C VAL A 94 -1.45 -14.47 -14.69
N LYS A 95 -1.06 -14.91 -15.89
CA LYS A 95 -0.20 -16.08 -16.08
C LYS A 95 1.27 -15.67 -16.00
N VAL A 96 2.03 -16.29 -15.10
CA VAL A 96 3.46 -16.05 -14.88
C VAL A 96 4.21 -17.35 -15.15
N VAL A 97 5.15 -17.32 -16.08
CA VAL A 97 5.92 -18.51 -16.50
C VAL A 97 7.40 -18.39 -16.13
N ALA A 98 8.14 -19.50 -16.22
CA ALA A 98 9.58 -19.54 -15.99
C ALA A 98 10.34 -18.40 -16.70
N GLY A 99 11.22 -17.74 -15.95
CA GLY A 99 11.99 -16.58 -16.38
C GLY A 99 11.30 -15.23 -16.17
N GLN A 100 10.04 -15.20 -15.72
CA GLN A 100 9.32 -13.97 -15.42
C GLN A 100 9.28 -13.66 -13.93
N GLY A 101 9.12 -12.37 -13.64
CA GLY A 101 8.81 -11.87 -12.31
C GLY A 101 7.37 -11.34 -12.25
N VAL A 102 6.75 -11.45 -11.08
CA VAL A 102 5.47 -10.79 -10.75
C VAL A 102 5.62 -10.05 -9.43
N TYR A 103 4.95 -8.90 -9.33
CA TYR A 103 4.84 -8.11 -8.12
C TYR A 103 3.38 -8.11 -7.67
N LEU A 104 3.17 -8.42 -6.40
CA LEU A 104 1.87 -8.39 -5.75
C LEU A 104 1.95 -7.35 -4.63
N ALA A 105 1.19 -6.28 -4.77
CA ALA A 105 1.19 -5.18 -3.83
C ALA A 105 0.51 -5.58 -2.52
N LYS A 106 1.03 -5.06 -1.40
CA LYS A 106 0.38 -5.19 -0.09
C LYS A 106 -1.10 -4.82 -0.14
N GLY A 107 -1.92 -5.68 0.44
CA GLY A 107 -3.37 -5.53 0.53
C GLY A 107 -4.13 -5.84 -0.75
N GLU A 108 -3.47 -6.33 -1.81
CA GLU A 108 -4.18 -6.93 -2.93
C GLU A 108 -4.64 -8.34 -2.57
N ARG A 109 -5.92 -8.63 -2.83
CA ARG A 109 -6.50 -9.94 -2.62
C ARG A 109 -6.23 -10.83 -3.83
N VAL A 110 -5.50 -11.92 -3.63
CA VAL A 110 -5.03 -12.79 -4.71
C VAL A 110 -5.27 -14.26 -4.39
N ARG A 111 -5.23 -15.10 -5.43
CA ARG A 111 -5.19 -16.55 -5.29
C ARG A 111 -4.20 -17.15 -6.27
N TRP A 112 -3.37 -18.03 -5.75
CA TRP A 112 -2.35 -18.75 -6.52
C TRP A 112 -2.94 -20.05 -7.03
N VAL A 113 -2.94 -20.23 -8.36
CA VAL A 113 -3.45 -21.43 -9.02
C VAL A 113 -2.30 -22.10 -9.78
N PHE A 114 -2.00 -23.33 -9.40
CA PHE A 114 -1.00 -24.18 -10.06
C PHE A 114 -1.73 -25.12 -11.02
N PRO A 115 -1.65 -24.88 -12.35
CA PRO A 115 -2.44 -25.64 -13.32
C PRO A 115 -2.09 -27.13 -13.32
N GLU A 116 -3.00 -27.96 -13.83
CA GLU A 116 -2.78 -29.40 -13.95
C GLU A 116 -1.53 -29.72 -14.81
N GLY A 117 -0.73 -30.69 -14.38
CA GLY A 117 0.45 -31.16 -15.10
C GLY A 117 1.63 -31.50 -14.19
N ASP A 118 2.61 -32.21 -14.74
CA ASP A 118 3.77 -32.72 -13.99
C ASP A 118 4.84 -31.65 -13.72
N ASP A 119 4.81 -30.54 -14.44
CA ASP A 119 5.85 -29.50 -14.37
C ASP A 119 5.75 -28.64 -13.09
N GLY A 120 4.54 -28.48 -12.54
CA GLY A 120 4.28 -27.65 -11.36
C GLY A 120 4.80 -26.21 -11.51
N CYS A 121 5.28 -25.63 -10.41
CA CYS A 121 5.93 -24.33 -10.39
C CYS A 121 7.08 -24.32 -9.37
N GLU A 122 8.27 -23.89 -9.79
CA GLU A 122 9.36 -23.56 -8.86
C GLU A 122 9.61 -22.06 -8.88
N TYR A 123 9.57 -21.41 -7.73
CA TYR A 123 9.68 -19.96 -7.65
C TYR A 123 10.38 -19.48 -6.37
N VAL A 124 10.84 -18.24 -6.41
CA VAL A 124 11.46 -17.54 -5.28
C VAL A 124 10.57 -16.37 -4.89
N PRO A 125 9.74 -16.50 -3.85
CA PRO A 125 9.03 -15.36 -3.27
C PRO A 125 9.94 -14.57 -2.34
N ILE A 126 9.77 -13.25 -2.39
CA ILE A 126 10.46 -12.27 -1.56
C ILE A 126 9.40 -11.35 -0.97
N CYS A 127 9.21 -11.42 0.34
CA CYS A 127 8.15 -10.68 1.04
C CYS A 127 8.73 -9.56 1.91
N LEU A 128 8.16 -8.35 1.82
CA LEU A 128 8.51 -7.22 2.70
C LEU A 128 7.23 -6.53 3.26
N PRO A 129 7.05 -6.46 4.59
CA PRO A 129 7.82 -7.15 5.63
C PRO A 129 7.80 -8.68 5.46
N GLY A 130 8.62 -9.40 6.24
CA GLY A 130 8.73 -10.84 6.13
C GLY A 130 7.40 -11.56 6.36
N PHE A 131 7.16 -12.61 5.58
CA PHE A 131 6.01 -13.49 5.70
C PHE A 131 5.87 -14.06 7.12
N THR A 132 4.62 -14.21 7.55
CA THR A 132 4.17 -15.01 8.68
C THR A 132 2.81 -15.64 8.36
N PRO A 133 2.42 -16.74 9.04
CA PRO A 133 1.07 -17.28 8.89
C PRO A 133 -0.05 -16.29 9.26
N ASP A 134 0.23 -15.34 10.15
CA ASP A 134 -0.78 -14.37 10.63
C ASP A 134 -0.99 -13.22 9.63
N ASN A 135 0.07 -12.75 8.97
CA ASN A 135 0.02 -11.55 8.12
C ASN A 135 -0.28 -11.83 6.64
N VAL A 136 -0.55 -13.09 6.28
CA VAL A 136 -0.97 -13.50 4.94
C VAL A 136 -2.50 -13.49 4.75
N HIS A 137 -3.26 -13.60 5.84
CA HIS A 137 -4.73 -13.57 5.84
C HIS A 137 -5.36 -14.55 4.85
N ARG A 138 -5.08 -15.86 5.03
CA ARG A 138 -5.66 -16.91 4.19
C ARG A 138 -7.12 -17.18 4.56
N GLU A 139 -7.98 -17.26 3.56
CA GLU A 139 -9.44 -17.43 3.71
C GLU A 139 -9.88 -18.88 3.96
N ASP A 140 -8.96 -19.80 4.25
CA ASP A 140 -9.27 -21.11 4.84
C ASP A 140 -9.32 -21.07 6.37
N ASP A 141 -8.81 -20.01 7.02
CA ASP A 141 -9.12 -19.71 8.41
C ASP A 141 -10.53 -19.11 8.52
N PRO A 142 -11.46 -19.72 9.28
CA PRO A 142 -12.83 -19.21 9.45
C PRO A 142 -12.92 -17.82 10.11
N LYS A 143 -11.83 -17.29 10.66
CA LYS A 143 -11.76 -15.93 11.20
C LYS A 143 -11.42 -14.88 10.15
N VAL A 144 -10.90 -15.29 9.00
CA VAL A 144 -10.52 -14.38 7.91
C VAL A 144 -11.72 -14.26 6.96
N SER A 145 -12.06 -13.02 6.62
CA SER A 145 -13.06 -12.70 5.60
C SER A 145 -12.39 -11.94 4.45
N PRO A 146 -12.96 -11.98 3.24
CA PRO A 146 -12.49 -11.12 2.16
C PRO A 146 -12.44 -9.66 2.63
N PRO A 147 -11.36 -8.93 2.31
CA PRO A 147 -11.19 -7.57 2.78
C PRO A 147 -12.26 -6.64 2.19
N ILE A 148 -12.72 -5.67 3.00
CA ILE A 148 -13.82 -4.76 2.64
C ILE A 148 -13.51 -3.99 1.34
N HIS A 149 -12.24 -3.62 1.14
CA HIS A 149 -11.79 -2.80 0.02
C HIS A 149 -11.70 -3.53 -1.33
N ASP A 150 -11.76 -4.86 -1.36
CA ASP A 150 -11.70 -5.66 -2.60
C ASP A 150 -12.94 -5.47 -3.47
N LYS A 151 -14.08 -5.03 -2.90
CA LYS A 151 -15.26 -4.68 -3.71
C LYS A 151 -15.10 -3.36 -4.47
N HIS A 152 -14.12 -2.52 -4.10
CA HIS A 152 -13.98 -1.18 -4.63
C HIS A 152 -13.03 -1.15 -5.84
N VAL A 153 -13.55 -0.66 -6.96
CA VAL A 153 -12.79 -0.46 -8.22
C VAL A 153 -12.23 0.95 -8.33
N CYS A 154 -12.93 1.94 -7.75
CA CYS A 154 -12.54 3.34 -7.80
C CYS A 154 -11.63 3.70 -6.63
N VAL A 155 -10.74 4.67 -6.86
CA VAL A 155 -9.84 5.26 -5.87
C VAL A 155 -10.00 6.78 -5.97
N TYR A 156 -10.17 7.44 -4.83
CA TYR A 156 -10.49 8.86 -4.75
C TYR A 156 -9.43 9.62 -3.96
N HIS A 157 -9.00 10.76 -4.49
CA HIS A 157 -8.09 11.68 -3.80
C HIS A 157 -8.67 13.09 -3.80
N MET A 158 -8.62 13.78 -2.66
CA MET A 158 -8.99 15.18 -2.55
C MET A 158 -7.75 16.04 -2.72
N ALA A 159 -7.73 16.90 -3.75
CA ALA A 159 -6.64 17.83 -4.00
C ALA A 159 -7.11 19.28 -3.82
N GLN A 160 -6.28 20.12 -3.20
CA GLN A 160 -6.49 21.57 -3.27
C GLN A 160 -6.45 22.00 -4.73
N THR A 161 -7.51 22.66 -5.22
CA THR A 161 -7.69 22.93 -6.64
C THR A 161 -6.50 23.71 -7.21
N HIS A 162 -5.96 24.69 -6.48
CA HIS A 162 -4.83 25.47 -6.96
C HIS A 162 -3.53 24.65 -7.11
N GLU A 163 -3.25 23.70 -6.21
CA GLU A 163 -2.08 22.81 -6.34
C GLU A 163 -2.27 21.82 -7.50
N TRP A 164 -3.51 21.35 -7.73
CA TRP A 164 -3.83 20.52 -8.89
C TRP A 164 -3.64 21.27 -10.22
N GLU A 165 -4.14 22.51 -10.32
CA GLU A 165 -3.94 23.34 -11.51
C GLU A 165 -2.46 23.65 -11.76
N LYS A 166 -1.71 23.92 -10.70
CA LYS A 166 -0.26 24.12 -10.75
C LYS A 166 0.48 22.87 -11.22
N ALA A 167 0.09 21.68 -10.74
CA ALA A 167 0.65 20.41 -11.21
C ALA A 167 0.37 20.17 -12.70
N LYS A 168 -0.85 20.49 -13.18
CA LYS A 168 -1.20 20.42 -14.61
C LYS A 168 -0.35 21.33 -15.48
N ALA A 169 -0.01 22.52 -14.97
CA ALA A 169 0.82 23.51 -15.67
C ALA A 169 2.33 23.24 -15.53
N SER A 170 2.74 22.31 -14.67
CA SER A 170 4.15 21.98 -14.44
C SER A 170 4.74 21.16 -15.59
N GLU A 171 6.06 21.22 -15.77
CA GLU A 171 6.77 20.36 -16.74
C GLU A 171 6.65 18.88 -16.41
N THR A 172 6.63 18.54 -15.12
CA THR A 172 6.52 17.15 -14.64
C THR A 172 5.13 16.56 -14.83
N ARG A 173 4.10 17.41 -14.94
CA ARG A 173 2.68 17.02 -15.07
C ARG A 173 2.23 15.96 -14.05
N ALA A 174 2.81 15.99 -12.85
CA ALA A 174 2.51 15.07 -11.76
C ALA A 174 2.17 15.88 -10.51
N TYR A 175 1.06 15.50 -9.87
CA TYR A 175 0.60 16.11 -8.63
C TYR A 175 1.14 15.34 -7.43
N TYR A 176 1.69 16.09 -6.47
CA TYR A 176 2.06 15.61 -5.15
C TYR A 176 1.35 16.47 -4.11
N PRO A 177 0.63 15.88 -3.13
CA PRO A 177 0.02 16.65 -2.05
C PRO A 177 1.10 17.32 -1.19
N PRO A 178 0.78 18.42 -0.49
CA PRO A 178 1.73 19.11 0.38
C PRO A 178 2.41 18.21 1.43
N THR A 179 1.75 17.12 1.85
CA THR A 179 2.27 16.18 2.86
C THR A 179 3.13 15.07 2.27
N TYR A 180 3.26 14.95 0.94
CA TYR A 180 3.95 13.81 0.30
C TYR A 180 5.41 13.66 0.75
N ALA A 181 6.12 14.75 0.99
CA ALA A 181 7.51 14.70 1.45
C ALA A 181 7.65 14.11 2.86
N THR A 182 6.61 14.21 3.68
CA THR A 182 6.54 13.63 5.02
C THR A 182 6.02 12.20 4.97
N ASP A 183 4.94 11.98 4.23
CA ASP A 183 4.19 10.72 4.28
C ASP A 183 4.78 9.66 3.33
N GLY A 184 5.38 10.09 2.21
CA GLY A 184 5.97 9.21 1.19
C GLY A 184 4.97 8.63 0.19
N PHE A 185 3.68 8.94 0.31
CA PHE A 185 2.61 8.48 -0.57
C PHE A 185 1.45 9.49 -0.61
N VAL A 186 0.54 9.31 -1.57
CA VAL A 186 -0.72 10.06 -1.67
C VAL A 186 -1.83 9.29 -0.96
N HIS A 187 -2.39 9.90 0.08
CA HIS A 187 -3.57 9.39 0.78
C HIS A 187 -4.79 9.39 -0.13
N CYS A 188 -5.46 8.25 -0.25
CA CYS A 188 -6.69 8.10 -1.01
C CYS A 188 -7.75 7.37 -0.19
N THR A 189 -9.00 7.37 -0.67
CA THR A 189 -10.06 6.49 -0.17
C THR A 189 -10.65 5.67 -1.31
N ALA A 190 -11.07 4.44 -1.04
CA ALA A 190 -11.81 3.62 -1.99
C ALA A 190 -13.33 3.74 -1.79
N ASP A 191 -13.78 4.00 -0.56
CA ASP A 191 -15.17 4.28 -0.22
C ASP A 191 -15.41 5.80 -0.14
N PRO A 192 -16.25 6.38 -1.03
CA PRO A 192 -16.52 7.81 -1.04
C PRO A 192 -17.27 8.29 0.22
N LYS A 193 -17.89 7.41 1.00
CA LYS A 193 -18.62 7.80 2.22
C LYS A 193 -17.71 8.50 3.26
N TYR A 194 -16.40 8.23 3.24
CA TYR A 194 -15.45 8.84 4.18
C TYR A 194 -14.95 10.23 3.74
N LEU A 195 -15.18 10.64 2.48
CA LEU A 195 -14.55 11.83 1.91
C LEU A 195 -14.80 13.10 2.72
N LEU A 196 -16.06 13.36 3.09
CA LEU A 196 -16.40 14.56 3.86
C LEU A 196 -15.86 14.49 5.29
N THR A 197 -15.86 13.31 5.91
CA THR A 197 -15.31 13.11 7.26
C THR A 197 -13.81 13.36 7.28
N ILE A 198 -13.07 12.77 6.32
CA ILE A 198 -11.62 12.97 6.12
C ILE A 198 -11.33 14.45 5.85
N GLY A 199 -12.09 15.08 4.94
CA GLY A 199 -11.97 16.50 4.62
C GLY A 199 -12.10 17.40 5.84
N ASN A 200 -13.14 17.17 6.64
CA ASN A 200 -13.40 17.95 7.85
C ASN A 200 -12.36 17.72 8.95
N HIS A 201 -11.77 16.52 9.04
CA HIS A 201 -10.75 16.21 10.04
C HIS A 201 -9.39 16.80 9.70
N PHE A 202 -8.91 16.61 8.46
CA PHE A 202 -7.53 16.96 8.08
C PHE A 202 -7.40 18.33 7.41
N TYR A 203 -8.45 18.81 6.75
CA TYR A 203 -8.30 19.89 5.76
C TYR A 203 -9.23 21.08 5.97
N LYS A 204 -10.07 21.07 7.02
CA LYS A 204 -11.06 22.14 7.31
C LYS A 204 -10.42 23.54 7.38
N ASP A 205 -9.21 23.64 7.90
CA ASP A 205 -8.55 24.94 8.11
C ASP A 205 -7.74 25.44 6.90
N THR A 206 -7.80 24.74 5.77
CA THR A 206 -7.11 25.18 4.55
C THR A 206 -7.77 26.42 3.93
N ARG A 207 -6.95 27.38 3.48
CA ARG A 207 -7.36 28.72 2.99
C ARG A 207 -6.83 28.98 1.59
N ASP A 208 -7.49 29.88 0.86
CA ASP A 208 -7.06 30.30 -0.47
C ASP A 208 -5.67 30.94 -0.39
N PRO A 209 -4.73 30.59 -1.28
CA PRO A 209 -3.38 31.14 -1.25
C PRO A 209 -3.32 32.65 -1.51
N ASN A 210 -4.35 33.24 -2.13
CA ASN A 210 -4.42 34.67 -2.42
C ASN A 210 -5.38 35.42 -1.49
N ASP A 211 -6.18 34.71 -0.69
CA ASP A 211 -7.12 35.29 0.28
C ASP A 211 -7.24 34.40 1.54
N PRO A 212 -6.45 34.67 2.59
CA PRO A 212 -6.43 33.87 3.82
C PRO A 212 -7.77 33.80 4.58
N GLU A 213 -8.70 34.72 4.32
CA GLU A 213 -10.03 34.73 4.95
C GLU A 213 -11.01 33.78 4.25
N THR A 214 -10.69 33.35 3.03
CA THR A 214 -11.54 32.47 2.22
C THR A 214 -11.09 31.02 2.32
N PRO A 215 -11.99 30.06 2.61
CA PRO A 215 -11.67 28.63 2.53
C PRO A 215 -11.16 28.23 1.14
N SER A 216 -10.10 27.42 1.07
CA SER A 216 -9.56 26.95 -0.21
C SER A 216 -10.57 26.13 -1.01
N LYS A 217 -10.48 26.17 -2.34
CA LYS A 217 -11.23 25.28 -3.22
C LYS A 217 -10.57 23.90 -3.30
N TRP A 218 -11.40 22.87 -3.42
CA TRP A 218 -10.96 21.47 -3.54
C TRP A 218 -11.61 20.77 -4.72
N THR A 219 -10.85 19.86 -5.32
CA THR A 219 -11.27 19.01 -6.43
C THR A 219 -11.10 17.57 -6.00
N LEU A 220 -12.14 16.76 -6.19
CA LEU A 220 -12.04 15.31 -6.01
C LEU A 220 -11.55 14.70 -7.32
N LEU A 221 -10.45 13.97 -7.25
CA LEU A 221 -9.89 13.21 -8.35
C LEU A 221 -10.35 11.76 -8.21
N LYS A 222 -11.08 11.25 -9.21
CA LYS A 222 -11.46 9.85 -9.29
C LYS A 222 -10.52 9.13 -10.25
N MET A 223 -9.95 8.05 -9.76
CA MET A 223 -9.10 7.09 -10.48
C MET A 223 -9.75 5.71 -10.39
N THR A 224 -9.22 4.74 -11.12
CA THR A 224 -9.58 3.33 -10.96
C THR A 224 -8.32 2.50 -10.77
N ARG A 225 -8.44 1.33 -10.12
CA ARG A 225 -7.32 0.37 -10.04
C ARG A 225 -6.69 0.11 -11.41
N GLN A 226 -7.53 -0.01 -12.44
CA GLN A 226 -7.09 -0.20 -13.83
C GLN A 226 -6.34 1.02 -14.41
N SER A 227 -6.81 2.25 -14.17
CA SER A 227 -6.15 3.45 -14.70
C SER A 227 -4.79 3.71 -14.05
N ILE A 228 -4.66 3.34 -12.77
CA ILE A 228 -3.42 3.36 -12.00
C ILE A 228 -2.45 2.28 -12.52
N GLU A 229 -2.91 1.03 -12.66
CA GLU A 229 -2.10 -0.08 -13.17
C GLU A 229 -1.63 0.14 -14.61
N ALA A 230 -2.44 0.79 -15.45
CA ALA A 230 -2.05 1.15 -16.82
C ALA A 230 -0.80 2.08 -16.86
N LYS A 231 -0.47 2.73 -15.74
CA LYS A 231 0.75 3.52 -15.56
C LYS A 231 1.79 2.85 -14.67
N LYS A 232 1.52 1.64 -14.17
CA LYS A 232 2.39 0.87 -13.27
C LYS A 232 2.76 1.67 -12.02
N LEU A 233 1.76 2.33 -11.42
CA LEU A 233 1.94 3.08 -10.19
C LEU A 233 1.60 2.18 -9.00
N ASP A 234 2.46 2.20 -7.98
CA ASP A 234 2.28 1.36 -6.81
C ASP A 234 1.11 1.86 -5.96
N LEU A 235 0.03 1.07 -5.94
CA LEU A 235 -1.14 1.27 -5.10
C LEU A 235 -1.20 0.15 -4.07
N LYS A 236 -1.19 0.51 -2.80
CA LYS A 236 -1.28 -0.43 -1.68
C LYS A 236 -2.50 -0.13 -0.84
N PHE A 237 -3.14 -1.16 -0.32
CA PHE A 237 -4.20 -1.00 0.66
C PHE A 237 -3.63 -1.29 2.03
N GLU A 238 -3.71 -0.31 2.93
CA GLU A 238 -3.06 -0.37 4.23
C GLU A 238 -3.96 0.19 5.34
N PRO A 239 -3.70 -0.11 6.61
CA PRO A 239 -4.39 0.54 7.72
C PRO A 239 -4.30 2.08 7.65
N PRO A 240 -5.23 2.81 8.29
CA PRO A 240 -5.20 4.27 8.34
C PRO A 240 -3.83 4.84 8.76
N ALA A 241 -3.36 5.86 8.04
CA ALA A 241 -2.08 6.51 8.26
C ALA A 241 -2.23 8.00 8.61
N PRO A 242 -1.29 8.59 9.37
CA PRO A 242 -1.33 10.01 9.69
C PRO A 242 -1.10 10.84 8.41
N VAL A 243 -1.61 12.08 8.42
CA VAL A 243 -1.48 13.01 7.29
C VAL A 243 -0.59 14.17 7.72
N GLY A 244 0.68 14.16 7.29
CA GLY A 244 1.68 15.08 7.82
C GLY A 244 1.81 14.96 9.34
N ASP A 245 1.67 16.09 10.04
CA ASP A 245 1.72 16.13 11.51
C ASP A 245 0.37 15.80 12.20
N ALA A 246 -0.71 15.65 11.43
CA ALA A 246 -2.03 15.36 11.96
C ALA A 246 -2.17 13.88 12.33
N LYS A 247 -2.74 13.62 13.51
CA LYS A 247 -2.98 12.25 13.99
C LYS A 247 -3.97 11.52 13.09
N THR A 248 -3.77 10.21 12.96
CA THR A 248 -4.74 9.28 12.38
C THR A 248 -6.12 9.43 13.03
N MET A 249 -7.15 9.20 12.24
CA MET A 249 -8.49 8.93 12.78
C MET A 249 -8.50 7.54 13.44
N ASP A 250 -9.47 7.29 14.33
CA ASP A 250 -9.59 5.99 14.99
C ASP A 250 -10.08 4.92 14.00
N ASP A 251 -9.46 3.74 14.00
CA ASP A 251 -9.79 2.65 13.06
C ASP A 251 -11.27 2.23 13.16
N GLY A 252 -11.86 2.32 14.35
CA GLY A 252 -13.27 2.02 14.59
C GLY A 252 -14.21 3.04 13.94
N GLU A 253 -13.78 4.30 13.82
CA GLU A 253 -14.52 5.35 13.11
C GLU A 253 -14.48 5.14 11.58
N LEU A 254 -13.48 4.41 11.08
CA LEU A 254 -13.26 4.09 9.68
C LEU A 254 -13.65 2.65 9.31
N GLY A 255 -14.40 1.97 10.18
CA GLY A 255 -14.97 0.65 9.90
C GLY A 255 -13.93 -0.46 9.69
N ASN A 256 -12.70 -0.31 10.23
CA ASN A 256 -11.56 -1.18 10.00
C ASN A 256 -11.20 -1.38 8.51
N GLU A 257 -11.51 -0.39 7.68
CA GLU A 257 -11.22 -0.44 6.25
C GLU A 257 -9.74 -0.11 6.00
N TRP A 258 -9.13 -0.78 5.03
CA TRP A 258 -7.81 -0.40 4.55
C TRP A 258 -7.95 0.67 3.47
N PHE A 259 -7.10 1.67 3.55
CA PHE A 259 -7.09 2.83 2.69
C PHE A 259 -6.07 2.67 1.57
N PRO A 260 -6.41 3.07 0.34
CA PRO A 260 -5.45 3.11 -0.74
C PRO A 260 -4.40 4.21 -0.49
N HIS A 261 -3.13 3.81 -0.51
CA HIS A 261 -1.97 4.68 -0.55
C HIS A 261 -1.28 4.52 -1.90
N LEU A 262 -1.15 5.63 -2.63
CA LEU A 262 -0.46 5.65 -3.92
C LEU A 262 0.98 6.13 -3.72
N TYR A 263 1.94 5.25 -3.92
CA TYR A 263 3.39 5.51 -3.75
C TYR A 263 4.00 6.15 -4.99
N ALA A 264 3.31 7.15 -5.54
CA ALA A 264 3.73 7.95 -6.69
C ALA A 264 2.95 9.27 -6.72
N GLY A 265 3.47 10.25 -7.47
CA GLY A 265 2.67 11.43 -7.83
C GLY A 265 1.55 11.04 -8.79
N ILE A 266 0.38 11.67 -8.66
CA ILE A 266 -0.76 11.43 -9.55
C ILE A 266 -0.49 12.11 -10.90
N PRO A 267 -0.37 11.39 -12.02
CA PRO A 267 -0.25 12.00 -13.33
C PRO A 267 -1.48 12.84 -13.65
N THR A 268 -1.24 14.07 -14.09
CA THR A 268 -2.29 15.04 -14.41
C THR A 268 -2.84 14.89 -15.82
N ASP A 269 -2.25 14.00 -16.61
CA ASP A 269 -2.67 13.61 -17.95
C ASP A 269 -2.58 12.09 -18.13
N GLY A 270 -2.76 11.63 -19.37
CA GLY A 270 -2.56 10.22 -19.70
C GLY A 270 -3.61 9.25 -19.14
N GLY A 271 -4.72 9.76 -18.59
CA GLY A 271 -5.92 8.98 -18.26
C GLY A 271 -5.94 8.33 -16.87
N VAL A 272 -5.01 8.66 -15.96
CA VAL A 272 -5.04 8.12 -14.59
C VAL A 272 -6.26 8.63 -13.83
N VAL A 273 -6.45 9.96 -13.82
CA VAL A 273 -7.68 10.58 -13.33
C VAL A 273 -8.73 10.45 -14.42
N VAL A 274 -9.75 9.63 -14.16
CA VAL A 274 -10.84 9.33 -15.11
C VAL A 274 -11.98 10.33 -15.01
N GLU A 275 -12.13 11.00 -13.87
CA GLU A 275 -13.18 11.97 -13.61
C GLU A 275 -12.78 12.93 -12.49
N GLN A 276 -13.32 14.15 -12.50
CA GLN A 276 -13.08 15.16 -11.48
C GLN A 276 -14.41 15.74 -11.00
N PHE A 277 -14.52 15.99 -9.70
CA PHE A 277 -15.73 16.57 -9.10
C PHE A 277 -15.38 17.81 -8.29
N GLU A 278 -16.31 18.77 -8.27
CA GLU A 278 -16.23 19.92 -7.37
C GLU A 278 -16.65 19.50 -5.96
N ILE A 279 -15.88 19.96 -4.97
CA ILE A 279 -16.20 19.76 -3.56
C ILE A 279 -16.73 21.08 -3.01
N THR A 280 -17.91 21.05 -2.39
CA THR A 280 -18.52 22.22 -1.77
C THR A 280 -18.03 22.41 -0.34
N ARG A 281 -17.81 23.67 0.03
CA ARG A 281 -17.42 24.06 1.38
C ARG A 281 -18.25 25.23 1.89
N ASP A 282 -18.53 25.22 3.19
CA ASP A 282 -19.15 26.34 3.88
C ASP A 282 -18.13 27.45 4.18
N ALA A 283 -18.64 28.62 4.57
CA ALA A 283 -17.81 29.78 4.94
C ALA A 283 -16.87 29.50 6.13
N ASP A 284 -17.21 28.57 7.02
CA ASP A 284 -16.35 28.14 8.13
C ASP A 284 -15.28 27.11 7.71
N GLY A 285 -15.23 26.76 6.42
CA GLY A 285 -14.32 25.80 5.84
C GLY A 285 -14.79 24.34 5.89
N SER A 286 -15.95 24.04 6.46
CA SER A 286 -16.46 22.66 6.51
C SER A 286 -16.71 22.12 5.12
N PHE A 287 -16.34 20.85 4.89
CA PHE A 287 -16.63 20.09 3.68
C PHE A 287 -18.07 19.59 3.75
N THR A 288 -18.92 20.01 2.81
CA THR A 288 -20.37 19.80 2.88
C THR A 288 -20.93 18.90 1.79
N GLY A 289 -20.20 18.69 0.70
CA GLY A 289 -20.71 17.90 -0.41
C GLY A 289 -19.71 17.74 -1.56
N ILE A 290 -20.08 16.85 -2.48
CA ILE A 290 -19.36 16.61 -3.74
C ILE A 290 -20.41 16.70 -4.84
N VAL A 291 -20.23 17.64 -5.77
CA VAL A 291 -21.20 17.89 -6.82
C VAL A 291 -21.22 16.70 -7.78
N GLY A 292 -22.37 16.02 -7.86
CA GLY A 292 -22.58 14.88 -8.76
C GLY A 292 -22.27 13.50 -8.18
N MET A 293 -22.06 13.39 -6.86
CA MET A 293 -21.91 12.12 -6.13
C MET A 293 -22.94 11.96 -5.02
#